data_AF-A0A6P0SLS5-F1
#
_entry.id   AF-A0A6P0SLS5-F1
#
_cell.length_a   1.000
_cell.length_b   1.000
_cell.length_c   1.000
_cell.angle_alpha   90.00
_cell.angle_beta   90.00
_cell.angle_gamma   90.00
#
_symmetry.space_group_name_H-M   'P 1'
#
loop_
_entity.id
_entity.type
_entity.pdbx_description
1 polymer ?
#
loop_
_entity_poly.entity_id
_entity_poly.type
_entity_poly.pdbx_seq_one_letter_code
_entity_poly.pdbx_strand_id
1 'polypeptide(L)'
;MPWQFPQRLTQSLGAIIILLGCIVALGKLQQPQLNALKQSSKNISPADLQRDVEATQVYLNLLQRLPTFGFDNVLADWVFMNFIQYFGDQDARQITSYQLSPEYFEIIINRDPKFLTAYFFLSSSSSLYAGMPEKSVALMEKGLQSLSPKVPAQSYYVWRYKGIDELLFLGDPKAAQQSFKKSADWASQSPDEQSQNVAEISRNTAEFISRNPTSKIAQVSAWSMVLNNSPDPRTSKIAISRIEAL
;
A
#
# COMPACT_ATOMS: atom_id res chain seq x y z
N MET A 1 -1.12 -57.94 -41.59
CA MET A 1 -0.68 -57.09 -40.47
C MET A 1 -1.80 -56.12 -40.12
N PRO A 2 -2.51 -56.24 -38.99
CA PRO A 2 -3.41 -55.19 -38.56
C PRO A 2 -2.62 -54.14 -37.76
N TRP A 3 -2.80 -52.88 -38.15
CA TRP A 3 -2.28 -51.70 -37.47
C TRP A 3 -2.83 -51.61 -36.05
N GLN A 4 -1.99 -51.89 -35.04
CA GLN A 4 -2.29 -51.56 -33.65
C GLN A 4 -1.98 -50.07 -33.42
N PHE A 5 -2.98 -49.21 -33.54
CA PHE A 5 -2.86 -47.83 -33.03
C PHE A 5 -2.60 -47.90 -31.51
N PRO A 6 -1.61 -47.17 -30.97
CA PRO A 6 -1.20 -47.35 -29.59
C PRO A 6 -2.30 -46.81 -28.67
N GLN A 7 -2.89 -47.68 -27.82
CA GLN A 7 -3.91 -47.35 -26.81
C GLN A 7 -3.55 -46.14 -25.92
N ARG A 8 -2.26 -45.81 -25.80
CA ARG A 8 -1.79 -44.62 -25.08
C ARG A 8 -2.19 -43.31 -25.76
N LEU A 9 -2.27 -43.26 -27.09
CA LEU A 9 -2.65 -42.05 -27.81
C LEU A 9 -4.13 -41.72 -27.61
N THR A 10 -5.00 -42.73 -27.63
CA THR A 10 -6.45 -42.56 -27.44
C THR A 10 -6.80 -42.20 -26.00
N GLN A 11 -6.06 -42.71 -25.00
CA GLN A 11 -6.19 -42.30 -23.60
C GLN A 11 -5.74 -40.85 -23.38
N SER A 12 -4.61 -40.44 -23.95
CA SER A 12 -4.15 -39.04 -23.89
C SER A 12 -5.09 -38.07 -24.59
N LEU A 13 -5.65 -38.45 -25.75
CA LEU A 13 -6.69 -37.69 -26.46
C LEU A 13 -7.97 -37.56 -25.63
N GLY A 14 -8.41 -38.63 -24.97
CA GLY A 14 -9.57 -38.62 -24.08
C GLY A 14 -9.39 -37.66 -22.89
N ALA A 15 -8.22 -37.69 -22.25
CA ALA A 15 -7.89 -36.77 -21.15
C ALA A 15 -7.88 -35.30 -21.59
N ILE A 16 -7.35 -35.00 -22.78
CA ILE A 16 -7.35 -33.64 -23.35
C ILE A 16 -8.78 -33.16 -23.63
N ILE A 17 -9.63 -34.02 -24.20
CA ILE A 17 -11.04 -33.70 -24.47
C ILE A 17 -11.80 -33.40 -23.17
N ILE A 18 -11.56 -34.19 -22.12
CA ILE A 18 -12.16 -33.96 -20.80
C ILE A 18 -11.67 -32.64 -20.20
N LEU A 19 -10.36 -32.37 -20.24
CA LEU A 19 -9.78 -31.11 -19.74
C LEU A 19 -10.36 -29.88 -20.47
N LEU A 20 -10.43 -29.93 -21.80
CA LEU A 20 -11.03 -28.87 -22.62
C LEU A 20 -12.53 -28.73 -22.31
N GLY A 21 -13.24 -29.85 -22.13
CA GLY A 21 -14.63 -29.86 -21.68
C GLY A 21 -14.84 -29.19 -20.33
N CYS A 22 -13.96 -29.46 -19.36
CA CYS A 22 -13.98 -28.81 -18.05
C CYS A 22 -13.71 -27.30 -18.15
N ILE A 23 -12.73 -26.88 -18.95
CA ILE A 23 -12.43 -25.44 -19.17
C ILE A 23 -13.63 -24.74 -19.80
N VAL A 24 -14.28 -25.34 -20.81
CA VAL A 24 -15.47 -24.78 -21.46
C VAL A 24 -16.66 -24.73 -20.49
N ALA A 25 -16.86 -25.78 -19.68
CA ALA A 25 -17.92 -25.83 -18.69
C ALA A 25 -17.72 -24.77 -17.60
N LEU A 26 -16.50 -24.63 -17.08
CA LEU A 26 -16.14 -23.58 -16.12
C LEU A 26 -16.33 -22.19 -16.72
N GLY A 27 -15.86 -21.97 -17.95
CA GLY A 27 -16.05 -20.71 -18.66
C GLY A 27 -17.53 -20.34 -18.83
N LYS A 28 -18.38 -21.31 -19.20
CA LYS A 28 -19.82 -21.10 -19.32
C LYS A 28 -20.51 -20.84 -17.98
N LEU A 29 -20.08 -21.51 -16.91
CA LEU A 29 -20.61 -21.28 -15.55
C LEU A 29 -20.19 -19.93 -14.97
N GLN A 30 -19.00 -19.43 -15.33
CA GLN A 30 -18.49 -18.14 -14.89
C GLN A 30 -19.00 -16.97 -15.73
N GLN A 31 -19.48 -17.20 -16.96
CA GLN A 31 -19.96 -16.14 -17.86
C GLN A 31 -21.10 -15.27 -17.27
N PRO A 32 -22.14 -15.83 -16.61
CA PRO A 32 -23.19 -15.02 -15.99
C PRO A 32 -22.68 -14.17 -14.84
N GLN A 33 -21.76 -14.70 -14.01
CA GLN A 33 -21.13 -13.96 -12.92
C GLN A 33 -20.28 -12.81 -13.47
N LEU A 34 -19.49 -13.07 -14.52
CA LEU A 34 -18.72 -12.04 -15.21
C LEU A 34 -19.62 -10.96 -15.82
N ASN A 35 -20.74 -11.35 -16.43
CA ASN A 35 -21.70 -10.41 -17.00
C ASN A 35 -22.39 -9.57 -15.91
N ALA A 36 -22.73 -10.19 -14.78
CA ALA A 36 -23.28 -9.50 -13.62
C ALA A 36 -22.26 -8.49 -13.05
N LEU A 37 -21.00 -8.88 -12.87
CA LEU A 37 -19.92 -7.98 -12.44
C LEU A 37 -19.75 -6.79 -13.40
N LYS A 38 -19.75 -7.05 -14.72
CA LYS A 38 -19.66 -6.00 -15.76
C LYS A 38 -20.88 -5.06 -15.80
N GLN A 39 -22.06 -5.56 -15.40
CA GLN A 39 -23.28 -4.75 -15.33
C GLN A 39 -23.33 -3.94 -14.03
N SER A 40 -22.99 -4.55 -12.91
CA SER A 40 -22.84 -3.88 -11.62
C SER A 40 -21.79 -2.77 -11.72
N SER A 41 -20.62 -3.03 -12.32
CA SER A 41 -19.57 -2.01 -12.48
C SER A 41 -20.00 -0.79 -13.30
N LYS A 42 -20.99 -0.93 -14.21
CA LYS A 42 -21.48 0.18 -15.04
C LYS A 42 -22.52 1.06 -14.35
N ASN A 43 -23.22 0.55 -13.35
CA ASN A 43 -24.37 1.20 -12.73
C ASN A 43 -24.21 1.41 -11.22
N ILE A 44 -22.99 1.26 -10.69
CA ILE A 44 -22.70 1.50 -9.28
C ILE A 44 -22.95 2.98 -8.96
N SER A 45 -23.84 3.23 -8.00
CA SER A 45 -24.10 4.59 -7.52
C SER A 45 -23.05 5.00 -6.48
N PRO A 46 -22.82 6.31 -6.27
CA PRO A 46 -21.97 6.79 -5.17
C PRO A 46 -22.41 6.26 -3.79
N ALA A 47 -23.71 6.05 -3.58
CA ALA A 47 -24.24 5.50 -2.34
C ALA A 47 -23.90 4.01 -2.17
N ASP A 48 -23.81 3.24 -3.26
CA ASP A 48 -23.35 1.85 -3.20
C ASP A 48 -21.87 1.79 -2.86
N LEU A 49 -21.03 2.64 -3.49
CA LEU A 49 -19.60 2.73 -3.17
C LEU A 49 -19.35 3.12 -1.70
N GLN A 50 -20.15 4.02 -1.16
CA GLN A 50 -20.04 4.42 0.23
C GLN A 50 -20.39 3.24 1.17
N ARG A 51 -21.43 2.46 0.83
CA ARG A 51 -21.77 1.23 1.56
C ARG A 51 -20.65 0.19 1.48
N ASP A 52 -20.00 0.06 0.32
CA ASP A 52 -18.86 -0.86 0.17
C ASP A 52 -17.67 -0.43 1.04
N VAL A 53 -17.41 0.87 1.15
CA VAL A 53 -16.38 1.42 2.05
C VAL A 53 -16.72 1.16 3.52
N GLU A 54 -17.98 1.33 3.93
CA GLU A 54 -18.44 1.00 5.29
C GLU A 54 -18.31 -0.49 5.59
N ALA A 55 -18.72 -1.36 4.67
CA ALA A 55 -18.56 -2.80 4.79
C ALA A 55 -17.09 -3.20 4.87
N THR A 56 -16.23 -2.58 4.06
CA THR A 56 -14.78 -2.77 4.08
C THR A 56 -14.19 -2.35 5.44
N GLN A 57 -14.61 -1.20 5.98
CA GLN A 57 -14.17 -0.76 7.31
C GLN A 57 -14.54 -1.77 8.40
N VAL A 58 -15.77 -2.31 8.37
CA VAL A 58 -16.20 -3.36 9.32
C VAL A 58 -15.35 -4.62 9.16
N TYR A 59 -15.09 -5.03 7.93
CA TYR A 59 -14.21 -6.16 7.63
C TYR A 59 -12.79 -5.96 8.16
N LEU A 60 -12.18 -4.79 7.93
CA LEU A 60 -10.85 -4.46 8.46
C LEU A 60 -10.83 -4.45 9.99
N ASN A 61 -11.86 -3.90 10.63
CA ASN A 61 -12.00 -3.91 12.09
C ASN A 61 -12.06 -5.34 12.66
N LEU A 62 -12.69 -6.28 11.93
CA LEU A 62 -12.69 -7.69 12.29
C LEU A 62 -11.29 -8.30 12.14
N LEU A 63 -10.61 -8.09 11.01
CA LEU A 63 -9.26 -8.60 10.77
C LEU A 63 -8.24 -8.10 11.80
N GLN A 64 -8.37 -6.85 12.25
CA GLN A 64 -7.52 -6.29 13.32
C GLN A 64 -7.57 -7.15 14.59
N ARG A 65 -8.72 -7.70 14.93
CA ARG A 65 -8.98 -8.43 16.20
C ARG A 65 -8.89 -9.95 16.07
N LEU A 66 -8.83 -10.46 14.84
CA LEU A 66 -8.85 -11.90 14.59
C LEU A 66 -7.57 -12.57 15.15
N PRO A 67 -7.68 -13.68 15.90
CA PRO A 67 -6.51 -14.47 16.25
C PRO A 67 -5.95 -15.17 15.00
N THR A 68 -4.63 -15.16 14.85
CA THR A 68 -3.91 -15.71 13.70
C THR A 68 -3.30 -17.08 13.98
N PHE A 69 -3.30 -17.52 15.25
CA PHE A 69 -2.75 -18.80 15.71
C PHE A 69 -1.32 -19.07 15.20
N GLY A 70 -0.50 -18.02 15.11
CA GLY A 70 0.90 -18.09 14.65
C GLY A 70 1.12 -17.75 13.17
N PHE A 71 0.07 -17.44 12.41
CA PHE A 71 0.13 -17.10 10.98
C PHE A 71 -0.04 -15.59 10.71
N ASP A 72 0.58 -14.73 11.53
CA ASP A 72 0.43 -13.28 11.40
C ASP A 72 0.88 -12.74 10.03
N ASN A 73 1.97 -13.29 9.47
CA ASN A 73 2.47 -12.91 8.15
C ASN A 73 1.51 -13.27 7.02
N VAL A 74 0.84 -14.43 7.08
CA VAL A 74 -0.16 -14.84 6.08
C VAL A 74 -1.35 -13.88 6.08
N LEU A 75 -1.81 -13.46 7.27
CA LEU A 75 -2.86 -12.46 7.38
C LEU A 75 -2.38 -11.10 6.84
N ALA A 76 -1.15 -10.69 7.14
CA ALA A 76 -0.57 -9.45 6.62
C ALA A 76 -0.49 -9.45 5.09
N ASP A 77 -0.02 -10.54 4.48
CA ASP A 77 0.03 -10.72 3.03
C ASP A 77 -1.36 -10.66 2.39
N TRP A 78 -2.34 -11.33 3.01
CA TRP A 78 -3.74 -11.28 2.57
C TRP A 78 -4.28 -9.84 2.62
N VAL A 79 -4.08 -9.14 3.72
CA VAL A 79 -4.51 -7.74 3.91
C VAL A 79 -3.83 -6.84 2.88
N PHE A 80 -2.55 -7.05 2.58
CA PHE A 80 -1.83 -6.31 1.55
C PHE A 80 -2.43 -6.53 0.16
N MET A 81 -2.81 -7.76 -0.19
CA MET A 81 -3.49 -8.02 -1.47
C MET A 81 -4.87 -7.35 -1.57
N ASN A 82 -5.60 -7.25 -0.46
CA ASN A 82 -6.85 -6.50 -0.42
C ASN A 82 -6.59 -4.99 -0.56
N PHE A 83 -5.52 -4.47 0.05
CA PHE A 83 -5.09 -3.10 -0.14
C PHE A 83 -4.77 -2.79 -1.60
N ILE A 84 -4.02 -3.65 -2.30
CA ILE A 84 -3.70 -3.43 -3.72
C ILE A 84 -4.97 -3.34 -4.58
N GLN A 85 -5.98 -4.17 -4.31
CA GLN A 85 -7.28 -4.08 -4.99
C GLN A 85 -8.02 -2.79 -4.65
N TYR A 86 -8.11 -2.46 -3.35
CA TYR A 86 -8.75 -1.24 -2.85
C TYR A 86 -8.13 0.03 -3.45
N PHE A 87 -6.79 0.10 -3.47
CA PHE A 87 -6.03 1.23 -4.00
C PHE A 87 -6.10 1.31 -5.54
N GLY A 88 -6.10 0.15 -6.21
CA GLY A 88 -6.13 0.05 -7.66
C GLY A 88 -7.47 0.42 -8.31
N ASP A 89 -8.57 0.42 -7.56
CA ASP A 89 -9.91 0.80 -8.06
C ASP A 89 -10.07 2.33 -8.15
N GLN A 90 -9.34 2.95 -9.07
CA GLN A 90 -9.27 4.41 -9.20
C GLN A 90 -10.64 5.04 -9.42
N ASP A 91 -11.55 4.39 -10.15
CA ASP A 91 -12.91 4.89 -10.39
C ASP A 91 -13.70 4.99 -9.07
N ALA A 92 -13.64 3.94 -8.23
CA ALA A 92 -14.25 3.99 -6.91
C ALA A 92 -13.57 4.99 -5.97
N ARG A 93 -12.23 5.09 -6.02
CA ARG A 93 -11.44 6.01 -5.18
C ARG A 93 -11.64 7.46 -5.57
N GLN A 94 -12.00 7.77 -6.83
CA GLN A 94 -12.38 9.12 -7.22
C GLN A 94 -13.64 9.61 -6.49
N ILE A 95 -14.51 8.70 -6.07
CA ILE A 95 -15.75 9.06 -5.36
C ILE A 95 -15.57 8.96 -3.85
N THR A 96 -14.88 7.94 -3.38
CA THR A 96 -14.83 7.59 -1.95
C THR A 96 -13.47 7.78 -1.28
N SER A 97 -12.48 8.27 -2.02
CA SER A 97 -11.11 8.49 -1.55
C SER A 97 -10.36 7.25 -1.09
N TYR A 98 -9.14 7.45 -0.63
CA TYR A 98 -8.22 6.44 -0.10
C TYR A 98 -8.27 6.34 1.43
N GLN A 99 -9.38 6.77 2.04
CA GLN A 99 -9.50 6.94 3.50
C GLN A 99 -9.22 5.69 4.34
N LEU A 100 -9.31 4.48 3.76
CA LEU A 100 -9.04 3.23 4.44
C LEU A 100 -7.57 2.78 4.38
N SER A 101 -6.71 3.51 3.66
CA SER A 101 -5.29 3.12 3.50
C SER A 101 -4.56 2.95 4.83
N PRO A 102 -4.72 3.87 5.80
CA PRO A 102 -4.08 3.71 7.11
C PRO A 102 -4.56 2.49 7.91
N GLU A 103 -5.79 2.01 7.68
CA GLU A 103 -6.39 0.86 8.35
C GLU A 103 -5.76 -0.44 7.85
N TYR A 104 -5.54 -0.55 6.53
CA TYR A 104 -4.74 -1.62 5.95
C TYR A 104 -3.31 -1.61 6.52
N PHE A 105 -2.70 -0.42 6.59
CA PHE A 105 -1.35 -0.25 7.11
C PHE A 105 -1.24 -0.69 8.57
N GLU A 106 -2.20 -0.28 9.40
CA GLU A 106 -2.25 -0.66 10.80
C GLU A 106 -2.35 -2.17 11.01
N ILE A 107 -3.21 -2.86 10.27
CA ILE A 107 -3.33 -4.32 10.36
C ILE A 107 -1.98 -4.97 10.01
N ILE A 108 -1.36 -4.56 8.90
CA ILE A 108 -0.11 -5.16 8.45
C ILE A 108 1.00 -4.93 9.48
N ILE A 109 1.19 -3.70 9.97
CA ILE A 109 2.27 -3.41 10.93
C ILE A 109 2.06 -4.11 12.28
N ASN A 110 0.82 -4.30 12.71
CA ASN A 110 0.52 -5.02 13.94
C ASN A 110 0.84 -6.51 13.86
N ARG A 111 0.93 -7.07 12.65
CA ARG A 111 1.02 -8.51 12.40
C ARG A 111 2.40 -8.90 11.87
N ASP A 112 2.85 -8.20 10.84
CA ASP A 112 4.18 -8.35 10.27
C ASP A 112 4.85 -6.98 10.08
N PRO A 113 5.44 -6.41 11.14
CA PRO A 113 6.15 -5.14 11.02
C PRO A 113 7.40 -5.24 10.14
N LYS A 114 7.86 -6.44 9.75
CA LYS A 114 9.03 -6.64 8.88
C LYS A 114 8.66 -6.68 7.40
N PHE A 115 7.37 -6.54 7.06
CA PHE A 115 6.92 -6.52 5.68
C PHE A 115 7.22 -5.18 4.99
N LEU A 116 8.48 -4.99 4.56
CA LEU A 116 8.97 -3.71 4.03
C LEU A 116 8.20 -3.15 2.83
N THR A 117 7.73 -4.03 1.93
CA THR A 117 6.95 -3.63 0.76
C THR A 117 5.69 -2.86 1.16
N ALA A 118 5.04 -3.26 2.27
CA ALA A 118 3.85 -2.59 2.77
C ALA A 118 4.13 -1.11 3.13
N TYR A 119 5.27 -0.81 3.76
CA TYR A 119 5.64 0.56 4.11
C TYR A 119 5.75 1.46 2.87
N PHE A 120 6.35 0.96 1.79
CA PHE A 120 6.53 1.74 0.57
C PHE A 120 5.19 2.19 -0.02
N PHE A 121 4.24 1.26 -0.18
CA PHE A 121 2.93 1.57 -0.74
C PHE A 121 2.05 2.34 0.25
N LEU A 122 1.98 1.89 1.50
CA LEU A 122 0.99 2.38 2.46
C LEU A 122 1.38 3.71 3.11
N SER A 123 2.67 4.05 3.20
CA SER A 123 3.08 5.40 3.61
C SER A 123 2.51 6.43 2.65
N SER A 124 2.82 6.32 1.35
CA SER A 124 2.32 7.25 0.32
C SER A 124 0.80 7.19 0.21
N SER A 125 0.19 6.01 0.26
CA SER A 125 -1.28 5.87 0.23
C SER A 125 -1.95 6.58 1.42
N SER A 126 -1.33 6.55 2.59
CA SER A 126 -1.86 7.17 3.80
C SER A 126 -1.63 8.67 3.84
N SER A 127 -0.42 9.15 3.50
CA SER A 127 -0.08 10.58 3.55
C SER A 127 -0.58 11.33 2.32
N LEU A 128 -0.14 10.91 1.12
CA LEU A 128 -0.40 11.62 -0.13
C LEU A 128 -1.83 11.45 -0.66
N TYR A 129 -2.41 10.26 -0.51
CA TYR A 129 -3.74 9.97 -1.07
C TYR A 129 -4.88 10.08 -0.05
N ALA A 130 -4.68 9.64 1.19
CA ALA A 130 -5.71 9.73 2.23
C ALA A 130 -5.65 11.04 3.04
N GLY A 131 -4.59 11.83 2.89
CA GLY A 131 -4.34 13.06 3.64
C GLY A 131 -4.15 12.83 5.15
N MET A 132 -3.62 11.68 5.54
CA MET A 132 -3.43 11.26 6.94
C MET A 132 -1.96 11.01 7.31
N PRO A 133 -1.06 12.00 7.14
CA PRO A 133 0.37 11.84 7.42
C PRO A 133 0.67 11.54 8.89
N GLU A 134 -0.11 12.06 9.85
CA GLU A 134 0.09 11.75 11.27
C GLU A 134 -0.06 10.26 11.56
N LYS A 135 -1.09 9.63 10.99
CA LYS A 135 -1.33 8.19 11.15
C LYS A 135 -0.27 7.37 10.42
N SER A 136 0.15 7.80 9.24
CA SER A 136 1.28 7.19 8.49
C SER A 136 2.56 7.16 9.33
N VAL A 137 2.97 8.32 9.87
CA VAL A 137 4.17 8.44 10.71
C VAL A 137 4.07 7.59 11.97
N ALA A 138 2.95 7.64 12.70
CA ALA A 138 2.78 6.84 13.90
C ALA A 138 2.88 5.32 13.65
N LEU A 139 2.34 4.84 12.52
CA LEU A 139 2.46 3.44 12.11
C LEU A 139 3.89 3.07 11.73
N MET A 140 4.61 3.94 11.02
CA MET A 140 6.03 3.74 10.74
C MET A 140 6.88 3.70 12.01
N GLU A 141 6.61 4.57 12.99
CA GLU A 141 7.28 4.55 14.30
C GLU A 141 7.06 3.23 15.03
N LYS A 142 5.81 2.76 15.07
CA LYS A 142 5.47 1.47 15.68
C LYS A 142 6.23 0.33 15.00
N GLY A 143 6.23 0.32 13.67
CA GLY A 143 6.92 -0.68 12.86
C GLY A 143 8.43 -0.71 13.10
N LEU A 144 9.06 0.47 13.12
CA LEU A 144 10.49 0.67 13.35
C LEU A 144 10.99 0.08 14.68
N GLN A 145 10.13 -0.08 15.69
CA GLN A 145 10.50 -0.75 16.96
C GLN A 145 10.90 -2.22 16.77
N SER A 146 10.44 -2.86 15.68
CA SER A 146 10.74 -4.26 15.35
C SER A 146 11.81 -4.42 14.26
N LEU A 147 12.36 -3.32 13.77
CA LEU A 147 13.34 -3.29 12.68
C LEU A 147 14.73 -2.96 13.19
N SER A 148 15.73 -3.36 12.42
CA SER A 148 17.12 -3.04 12.67
C SER A 148 17.84 -2.75 11.34
N PRO A 149 19.05 -2.17 11.37
CA PRO A 149 19.77 -1.81 10.14
C PRO A 149 19.94 -2.95 9.14
N LYS A 150 20.03 -4.20 9.61
CA LYS A 150 20.31 -5.39 8.79
C LYS A 150 19.14 -6.38 8.74
N VAL A 151 18.10 -6.19 9.54
CA VAL A 151 16.98 -7.14 9.64
C VAL A 151 15.65 -6.40 9.65
N PRO A 152 14.80 -6.61 8.62
CA PRO A 152 15.16 -7.13 7.28
C PRO A 152 16.16 -6.22 6.56
N ALA A 153 16.79 -6.74 5.50
CA ALA A 153 17.63 -5.91 4.63
C ALA A 153 16.82 -4.73 4.08
N GLN A 154 17.47 -3.58 3.86
CA GLN A 154 16.83 -2.36 3.35
C GLN A 154 15.84 -1.66 4.30
N SER A 155 15.82 -2.01 5.60
CA SER A 155 14.97 -1.34 6.60
C SER A 155 15.20 0.18 6.73
N TYR A 156 16.34 0.68 6.24
CA TYR A 156 16.63 2.12 6.17
C TYR A 156 15.59 2.90 5.33
N TYR A 157 14.88 2.26 4.40
CA TYR A 157 13.84 2.93 3.61
C TYR A 157 12.66 3.38 4.46
N VAL A 158 12.32 2.66 5.53
CA VAL A 158 11.22 3.05 6.42
C VAL A 158 11.51 4.40 7.08
N TRP A 159 12.76 4.63 7.50
CA TRP A 159 13.20 5.94 7.99
C TRP A 159 13.10 7.04 6.92
N ARG A 160 13.37 6.73 5.65
CA ARG A 160 13.24 7.72 4.56
C ARG A 160 11.78 8.09 4.31
N TYR A 161 10.88 7.10 4.25
CA TYR A 161 9.45 7.36 4.06
C TYR A 161 8.90 8.19 5.22
N LYS A 162 9.27 7.85 6.45
CA LYS A 162 8.95 8.64 7.64
C LYS A 162 9.45 10.09 7.53
N GLY A 163 10.73 10.28 7.17
CA GLY A 163 11.31 11.61 7.03
C GLY A 163 10.68 12.47 5.94
N ILE A 164 10.21 11.85 4.85
CA ILE A 164 9.44 12.53 3.81
C ILE A 164 8.10 13.01 4.39
N ASP A 165 7.37 12.15 5.09
CA ASP A 165 6.07 12.50 5.66
C ASP A 165 6.19 13.61 6.72
N GLU A 166 7.20 13.51 7.59
CA GLU A 166 7.53 14.51 8.61
C GLU A 166 7.86 15.87 7.98
N LEU A 167 8.66 15.89 6.91
CA LEU A 167 9.08 17.14 6.28
C LEU A 167 7.96 17.80 5.47
N LEU A 168 7.34 17.02 4.57
CA LEU A 168 6.47 17.55 3.52
C LEU A 168 5.04 17.77 3.98
N PHE A 169 4.54 16.92 4.88
CA PHE A 169 3.14 16.98 5.29
C PHE A 169 2.98 17.47 6.73
N LEU A 170 3.85 17.04 7.66
CA LEU A 170 3.77 17.49 9.06
C LEU A 170 4.51 18.80 9.33
N GLY A 171 5.38 19.24 8.42
CA GLY A 171 6.16 20.46 8.61
C GLY A 171 7.13 20.40 9.79
N ASP A 172 7.60 19.20 10.14
CA ASP A 172 8.56 18.96 11.23
C ASP A 172 9.95 18.62 10.67
N PRO A 173 10.77 19.65 10.36
CA PRO A 173 12.10 19.42 9.83
C PRO A 173 13.08 18.84 10.83
N LYS A 174 12.85 19.00 12.13
CA LYS A 174 13.72 18.42 13.16
C LYS A 174 13.54 16.91 13.18
N ALA A 175 12.30 16.44 13.19
CA ALA A 175 11.98 15.02 13.10
C ALA A 175 12.47 14.44 11.76
N ALA A 176 12.18 15.12 10.64
CA ALA A 176 12.63 14.68 9.32
C ALA A 176 14.15 14.55 9.21
N GLN A 177 14.91 15.55 9.72
CA GLN A 177 16.36 15.49 9.75
C GLN A 177 16.85 14.26 10.53
N GLN A 178 16.26 13.96 11.68
CA GLN A 178 16.61 12.79 12.47
C GLN A 178 16.31 11.49 11.72
N SER A 179 15.16 11.40 11.08
CA SER A 179 14.77 10.25 10.26
C SER A 179 15.73 10.03 9.08
N PHE A 180 16.08 11.08 8.34
CA PHE A 180 17.07 10.97 7.26
C PHE A 180 18.47 10.61 7.77
N LYS A 181 18.89 11.12 8.93
CA LYS A 181 20.15 10.70 9.58
C LYS A 181 20.13 9.22 9.94
N LYS A 182 19.04 8.73 10.55
CA LYS A 182 18.88 7.30 10.87
C LYS A 182 18.88 6.42 9.64
N SER A 183 18.23 6.85 8.56
CA SER A 183 18.33 6.18 7.25
C SER A 183 19.78 6.09 6.80
N ALA A 184 20.53 7.20 6.84
CA ALA A 184 21.93 7.22 6.43
C ALA A 184 22.79 6.26 7.25
N ASP A 185 22.62 6.29 8.58
CA ASP A 185 23.35 5.45 9.54
C ASP A 185 23.01 3.95 9.38
N TRP A 186 21.76 3.62 9.01
CA TRP A 186 21.34 2.23 8.79
C TRP A 186 21.83 1.72 7.44
N ALA A 187 21.69 2.52 6.38
CA ALA A 187 22.14 2.17 5.04
C ALA A 187 23.66 2.00 4.96
N SER A 188 24.45 2.82 5.67
CA SER A 188 25.91 2.70 5.68
C SER A 188 26.44 1.39 6.26
N GLN A 189 25.60 0.60 6.95
CA GLN A 189 25.99 -0.69 7.53
C GLN A 189 25.99 -1.85 6.53
N SER A 190 25.50 -1.63 5.31
CA SER A 190 25.53 -2.61 4.23
C SER A 190 26.52 -2.16 3.15
N PRO A 191 27.45 -3.02 2.68
CA PRO A 191 28.52 -2.62 1.77
C PRO A 191 28.08 -2.50 0.30
N ASP A 192 26.85 -2.86 -0.05
CA ASP A 192 26.37 -2.79 -1.43
C ASP A 192 26.21 -1.35 -1.91
N GLU A 193 26.44 -1.15 -3.21
CA GLU A 193 26.43 0.17 -3.85
C GLU A 193 25.09 0.91 -3.66
N GLN A 194 23.98 0.19 -3.74
CA GLN A 194 22.64 0.77 -3.55
C GLN A 194 22.50 1.34 -2.14
N SER A 195 22.87 0.58 -1.11
CA SER A 195 22.81 1.03 0.28
C SER A 195 23.75 2.22 0.52
N GLN A 196 24.96 2.21 -0.05
CA GLN A 196 25.89 3.34 0.07
C GLN A 196 25.35 4.61 -0.61
N ASN A 197 24.74 4.49 -1.79
CA ASN A 197 24.07 5.61 -2.46
C ASN A 197 22.92 6.18 -1.62
N VAL A 198 22.09 5.31 -1.02
CA VAL A 198 21.01 5.73 -0.13
C VAL A 198 21.57 6.41 1.13
N ALA A 199 22.69 5.91 1.66
CA ALA A 199 23.35 6.51 2.81
C ALA A 199 23.82 7.94 2.51
N GLU A 200 24.45 8.15 1.36
CA GLU A 200 24.91 9.46 0.90
C GLU A 200 23.74 10.43 0.68
N ILE A 201 22.73 10.04 -0.10
CA ILE A 201 21.56 10.89 -0.39
C ILE A 201 20.86 11.27 0.91
N SER A 202 20.63 10.31 1.81
CA SER A 202 19.94 10.58 3.08
C SER A 202 20.74 11.54 3.97
N ARG A 203 22.08 11.40 4.00
CA ARG A 203 22.96 12.33 4.74
C ARG A 203 22.90 13.74 4.15
N ASN A 204 23.00 13.86 2.83
CA ASN A 204 22.90 15.14 2.12
C ASN A 204 21.54 15.81 2.36
N THR A 205 20.45 15.04 2.38
CA THR A 205 19.12 15.56 2.72
C THR A 205 19.06 16.04 4.19
N ALA A 206 19.59 15.29 5.14
CA ALA A 206 19.63 15.71 6.55
C ALA A 206 20.47 16.99 6.76
N GLU A 207 21.58 17.13 6.04
CA GLU A 207 22.39 18.35 6.04
C GLU A 207 21.68 19.54 5.40
N PHE A 208 20.99 19.32 4.28
CA PHE A 208 20.19 20.35 3.63
C PHE A 208 19.09 20.87 4.57
N ILE A 209 18.32 19.96 5.19
CA ILE A 209 17.28 20.32 6.17
C ILE A 209 17.89 21.08 7.35
N SER A 210 19.10 20.73 7.81
CA SER A 210 19.79 21.45 8.88
C SER A 210 20.02 22.93 8.58
N ARG A 211 20.28 23.25 7.30
CA ARG A 211 20.63 24.60 6.85
C ARG A 211 19.40 25.38 6.39
N ASN A 212 18.40 24.68 5.87
CA ASN A 212 17.14 25.24 5.40
C ASN A 212 15.96 24.43 5.97
N PRO A 213 15.64 24.62 7.25
CA PRO A 213 14.71 23.75 7.96
C PRO A 213 13.28 23.89 7.45
N THR A 214 12.83 25.06 7.01
CA THR A 214 11.42 25.26 6.69
C THR A 214 11.24 25.68 5.24
N SER A 215 10.66 24.81 4.42
CA SER A 215 10.20 25.16 3.09
C SER A 215 8.67 25.13 3.05
N LYS A 216 8.04 26.29 3.26
CA LYS A 216 6.58 26.44 3.10
C LYS A 216 6.13 26.08 1.69
N ILE A 217 6.92 26.44 0.67
CA ILE A 217 6.64 26.11 -0.73
C ILE A 217 6.57 24.59 -0.92
N ALA A 218 7.51 23.83 -0.34
CA ALA A 218 7.48 22.37 -0.44
C ALA A 218 6.23 21.77 0.21
N GLN A 219 5.81 22.29 1.37
CA GLN A 219 4.57 21.86 2.03
C GLN A 219 3.32 22.23 1.22
N VAL A 220 3.27 23.45 0.67
CA VAL A 220 2.17 23.86 -0.23
C VAL A 220 2.10 22.95 -1.45
N SER A 221 3.24 22.62 -2.07
CA SER A 221 3.29 21.69 -3.20
C SER A 221 2.82 20.30 -2.79
N ALA A 222 3.28 19.76 -1.66
CA ALA A 222 2.87 18.45 -1.17
C ALA A 222 1.36 18.38 -0.91
N TRP A 223 0.80 19.35 -0.18
CA TRP A 223 -0.64 19.40 0.08
C TRP A 223 -1.48 19.69 -1.17
N SER A 224 -0.92 20.42 -2.15
CA SER A 224 -1.55 20.59 -3.46
C SER A 224 -1.61 19.27 -4.24
N MET A 225 -0.60 18.40 -4.11
CA MET A 225 -0.67 17.04 -4.66
C MET A 225 -1.77 16.21 -3.98
N VAL A 226 -1.94 16.32 -2.66
CA VAL A 226 -3.06 15.67 -1.94
C VAL A 226 -4.40 16.14 -2.50
N LEU A 227 -4.57 17.46 -2.65
CA LEU A 227 -5.79 18.05 -3.20
C LEU A 227 -6.08 17.57 -4.62
N ASN A 228 -5.06 17.50 -5.47
CA ASN A 228 -5.21 17.02 -6.86
C ASN A 228 -5.52 15.52 -6.95
N ASN A 229 -5.06 14.72 -5.97
CA ASN A 229 -5.28 13.28 -5.94
C ASN A 229 -6.59 12.87 -5.23
N SER A 230 -7.30 13.81 -4.60
CA SER A 230 -8.42 13.51 -3.70
C SER A 230 -9.70 14.27 -4.10
N PRO A 231 -10.61 13.66 -4.88
CA PRO A 231 -11.84 14.34 -5.26
C PRO A 231 -12.88 14.37 -4.13
N ASP A 232 -12.64 13.63 -3.04
CA ASP A 232 -13.57 13.59 -1.92
C ASP A 232 -13.51 14.87 -1.07
N PRO A 233 -14.66 15.36 -0.56
CA PRO A 233 -14.71 16.60 0.21
C PRO A 233 -13.91 16.60 1.51
N ARG A 234 -13.76 15.44 2.18
CA ARG A 234 -13.06 15.34 3.48
C ARG A 234 -11.57 15.58 3.29
N THR A 235 -10.94 14.85 2.38
CA THR A 235 -9.48 14.98 2.14
C THR A 235 -9.15 16.31 1.48
N SER A 236 -9.99 16.80 0.57
CA SER A 236 -9.89 18.15 0.01
C SER A 236 -9.90 19.22 1.11
N LYS A 237 -10.84 19.15 2.06
CA LYS A 237 -10.93 20.10 3.18
C LYS A 237 -9.70 20.04 4.08
N ILE A 238 -9.16 18.84 4.34
CA ILE A 238 -7.91 18.68 5.10
C ILE A 238 -6.76 19.39 4.36
N ALA A 239 -6.58 19.11 3.07
CA ALA A 239 -5.50 19.69 2.28
C ALA A 239 -5.60 21.22 2.21
N ILE A 240 -6.79 21.78 1.95
CA ILE A 240 -7.03 23.22 1.93
C ILE A 240 -6.70 23.84 3.29
N SER A 241 -7.22 23.26 4.39
CA SER A 241 -6.95 23.77 5.74
C SER A 241 -5.45 23.74 6.09
N ARG A 242 -4.70 22.76 5.59
CA ARG A 242 -3.25 22.68 5.79
C ARG A 242 -2.51 23.74 4.99
N ILE A 243 -2.91 23.99 3.75
CA ILE A 243 -2.33 25.05 2.92
C ILE A 243 -2.60 26.43 3.53
N GLU A 244 -3.83 26.68 3.99
CA GLU A 244 -4.22 27.96 4.62
C GLU A 244 -3.47 28.23 5.94
N ALA A 245 -2.99 27.19 6.61
CA ALA A 245 -2.25 27.31 7.88
C ALA A 245 -0.74 27.61 7.70
N LEU A 246 -0.21 27.58 6.46
CA LEU A 246 1.20 27.81 6.15
C LEU A 246 1.53 29.29 5.92
#